data_AF-A0A7Y2I3G7-F1
#
_entry.id   AF-A0A7Y2I3G7-F1
#
_cell.length_a   1.000
_cell.length_b   1.000
_cell.length_c   1.000
_cell.angle_alpha   90.00
_cell.angle_beta   90.00
_cell.angle_gamma   90.00
#
_symmetry.space_group_name_H-M   'P 1'
#
loop_
_entity.id
_entity.type
_entity.pdbx_description
1 polymer ?
#
loop_
_entity_poly.entity_id
_entity_poly.type
_entity_poly.pdbx_seq_one_letter_code
_entity_poly.pdbx_strand_id
1 'polypeptide(L)' 'PEEHIVLLQFTGDGFLRHMVRNITGTVLEVGRGKRTVKEFVQILRCKDRNKAGATAPSCGLSLVKVHYQKDW' A
#
# COMPACT_ATOMS: atom_id res chain seq x y z
N PRO A 1 -12.53 -5.89 24.46
CA PRO A 1 -11.48 -5.05 23.83
C PRO A 1 -11.77 -4.97 22.32
N GLU A 2 -12.18 -3.79 21.83
CA GLU A 2 -12.30 -3.59 20.39
C GLU A 2 -10.90 -3.62 19.78
N GLU A 3 -10.68 -4.51 18.81
CA GLU A 3 -9.43 -4.53 18.07
C GLU A 3 -9.37 -3.30 17.16
N HIS A 4 -8.47 -2.36 17.48
CA HIS A 4 -8.17 -1.21 16.64
C HIS A 4 -7.33 -1.63 15.42
N ILE A 5 -7.97 -2.25 14.43
CA ILE A 5 -7.34 -2.65 13.17
C ILE A 5 -7.57 -1.58 12.11
N VAL A 6 -6.50 -1.16 11.43
CA VAL A 6 -6.59 -0.36 10.21
C VAL A 6 -6.41 -1.28 9.00
N LEU A 7 -7.48 -1.48 8.24
CA LEU A 7 -7.44 -2.26 7.01
C LEU A 7 -7.13 -1.36 5.81
N LEU A 8 -6.09 -1.69 5.05
CA LEU A 8 -5.77 -1.04 3.78
C LEU A 8 -6.15 -2.00 2.64
N GLN A 9 -7.12 -1.59 1.81
CA GLN A 9 -7.56 -2.36 0.64
C GLN A 9 -7.02 -1.74 -0.65
N PHE A 10 -6.50 -2.59 -1.53
CA PHE A 10 -5.96 -2.22 -2.83
C PHE A 10 -6.71 -3.00 -3.91
N THR A 11 -7.22 -2.30 -4.90
CA THR A 11 -7.88 -2.90 -6.08
C THR A 11 -7.17 -2.39 -7.32
N GLY A 12 -6.89 -3.29 -8.25
CA GLY A 12 -6.17 -3.01 -9.49
C GLY A 12 -6.29 -4.18 -10.46
N ASP A 13 -6.01 -3.89 -11.72
CA ASP A 13 -5.88 -4.88 -12.81
C ASP A 13 -4.61 -5.73 -12.68
N GLY A 14 -3.57 -5.16 -12.08
CA GLY A 14 -2.34 -5.85 -11.73
C GLY A 14 -1.50 -5.03 -10.75
N PHE A 15 -0.55 -5.70 -10.11
CA PHE A 15 0.39 -5.08 -9.19
C PHE A 15 1.82 -5.50 -9.53
N LEU A 16 2.75 -4.55 -9.52
CA LEU A 16 4.18 -4.86 -9.63
C LEU A 16 4.66 -5.62 -8.38
N ARG A 17 5.79 -6.32 -8.50
CA ARG A 17 6.44 -7.01 -7.38
C ARG A 17 6.67 -6.02 -6.22
N HIS A 18 6.18 -6.38 -5.03
CA HIS A 18 6.21 -5.55 -3.80
C HIS A 18 5.37 -4.26 -3.83
N MET A 19 4.65 -3.93 -4.90
CA MET A 19 3.95 -2.65 -5.04
C MET A 19 3.04 -2.33 -3.85
N VAL A 20 2.13 -3.25 -3.52
CA VAL A 20 1.19 -3.10 -2.40
C VAL A 20 1.94 -2.87 -1.08
N ARG A 21 2.95 -3.70 -0.79
CA ARG A 21 3.74 -3.62 0.46
C ARG A 21 4.58 -2.35 0.54
N ASN A 22 5.07 -1.83 -0.58
CA ASN A 22 5.82 -0.57 -0.65
C ASN A 22 4.90 0.63 -0.39
N ILE A 23 3.70 0.63 -0.97
CA ILE A 23 2.71 1.68 -0.73
C ILE A 23 2.29 1.65 0.74
N THR A 24 1.90 0.48 1.26
CA THR A 24 1.56 0.30 2.68
C THR A 24 2.65 0.82 3.61
N GLY A 25 3.91 0.45 3.36
CA GLY A 25 5.03 0.92 4.18
C GLY A 25 5.17 2.44 4.22
N THR A 26 4.97 3.10 3.08
CA THR A 26 5.02 4.56 2.99
C THR A 26 3.80 5.22 3.64
N VAL A 27 2.61 4.64 3.50
CA VAL A 27 1.38 5.10 4.17
C VAL A 27 1.52 5.00 5.69
N LEU A 28 2.17 3.94 6.20
CA LEU A 28 2.45 3.81 7.64
C LEU A 28 3.39 4.89 8.17
N GLU A 29 4.36 5.37 7.38
CA GLU A 29 5.18 6.53 7.77
C GLU A 29 4.33 7.78 7.91
N VAL A 30 3.38 8.00 6.98
CA VAL A 30 2.45 9.13 7.03
C VAL A 30 1.53 9.03 8.25
N GLY A 31 0.91 7.87 8.49
CA GLY A 31 0.04 7.66 9.64
C GLY A 31 0.74 7.81 10.99
N ARG A 32 2.07 7.61 11.03
CA ARG A 32 2.91 7.81 12.22
C ARG A 32 3.51 9.21 12.33
N GLY A 33 3.18 10.12 11.40
CA GLY A 33 3.72 11.49 11.38
C GLY A 33 5.20 11.60 11.00
N LYS A 34 5.83 10.51 10.54
CA LYS A 34 7.23 10.52 10.06
C LYS A 34 7.38 11.17 8.68
N ARG A 35 6.27 11.30 7.96
CA ARG A 35 6.19 11.87 6.62
C ARG A 35 4.86 12.59 6.46
N THR A 36 4.83 13.65 5.68
CA THR A 36 3.62 14.39 5.34
C THR A 36 2.89 13.75 4.15
N VAL A 37 1.59 14.04 4.04
CA VAL A 37 0.80 13.66 2.85
C VAL A 37 1.40 14.24 1.57
N LYS A 38 1.94 15.47 1.63
CA LYS A 38 2.57 16.14 0.48
C LYS A 38 3.80 15.38 -0.01
N GLU A 39 4.64 14.90 0.90
CA GLU A 39 5.82 14.09 0.55
C GLU A 39 5.42 12.74 -0.05
N PHE A 40 4.36 12.09 0.48
CA PHE A 40 3.83 10.86 -0.13
C PHE A 40 3.40 11.09 -1.58
N VAL A 41 2.66 12.17 -1.86
CA VAL A 41 2.27 12.55 -3.22
C VAL A 41 3.49 12.78 -4.11
N GLN A 42 4.55 13.41 -3.58
CA GLN A 42 5.80 13.62 -4.32
C GLN A 42 6.51 12.30 -4.67
N ILE A 43 6.54 11.33 -3.76
CA ILE A 43 7.11 9.98 -4.02
C ILE A 43 6.36 9.29 -5.15
N LEU A 44 5.03 9.33 -5.13
CA LEU A 44 4.21 8.73 -6.19
C LEU A 44 4.51 9.38 -7.55
N ARG A 45 4.66 10.71 -7.58
CA ARG A 45 4.96 11.46 -8.81
C ARG A 45 6.36 11.21 -9.34
N CYS A 46 7.37 11.07 -8.47
CA CYS A 46 8.75 10.92 -8.91
C CYS A 46 9.09 9.50 -9.37
N LYS A 47 8.23 8.50 -9.10
CA LYS A 47 8.40 7.10 -9.53
C LYS A 47 9.76 6.49 -9.12
N ASP A 48 10.28 6.90 -7.96
CA ASP A 48 11.58 6.47 -7.46
C ASP A 48 11.40 5.67 -6.16
N ARG A 49 11.70 4.37 -6.20
CA ARG A 49 11.57 3.46 -5.07
C ARG A 49 12.44 3.88 -3.89
N ASN A 50 13.59 4.50 -4.12
CA ASN A 50 14.50 4.90 -3.05
C ASN A 50 13.91 5.99 -2.16
N LYS A 51 12.90 6.72 -2.65
CA LYS A 51 12.22 7.77 -1.88
C LYS A 51 11.04 7.25 -1.06
N ALA A 52 10.54 6.05 -1.37
CA ALA A 52 9.44 5.40 -0.67
C ALA A 52 9.90 4.74 0.64
N GLY A 53 8.94 4.48 1.53
CA GLY A 53 9.20 3.87 2.82
C GLY A 53 9.69 2.41 2.75
N ALA A 54 9.98 1.85 3.92
CA ALA A 54 10.36 0.44 4.04
C ALA A 54 9.24 -0.48 3.53
N THR A 55 9.59 -1.60 2.90
CA THR A 55 8.59 -2.59 2.46
C THR A 55 7.88 -3.18 3.67
N ALA A 56 6.54 -3.07 3.74
CA ALA A 56 5.78 -3.64 4.85
C ALA A 56 5.98 -5.17 4.96
N PRO A 57 5.86 -5.80 6.14
CA PRO A 57 5.94 -7.27 6.28
C PRO A 57 4.93 -8.02 5.40
N SER A 58 5.27 -9.22 4.94
CA SER A 58 4.39 -10.01 4.06
C SER A 58 3.21 -10.65 4.77
N CYS A 59 3.35 -10.98 6.06
CA CYS A 59 2.32 -11.66 6.85
C CYS A 59 1.03 -10.85 7.02
N GLY A 60 1.06 -9.53 6.78
CA GLY A 60 -0.12 -8.67 6.83
C GLY A 60 -0.82 -8.45 5.48
N LEU A 61 -0.36 -9.10 4.41
CA LEU A 61 -0.97 -8.99 3.07
C LEU A 61 -1.70 -10.27 2.70
N SER A 62 -2.96 -10.15 2.30
CA SER A 62 -3.78 -11.27 1.80
C SER A 62 -4.53 -10.86 0.54
N LEU A 63 -4.65 -11.79 -0.42
CA LEU A 63 -5.53 -11.63 -1.56
C LEU A 63 -6.98 -11.82 -1.10
N VAL A 64 -7.80 -10.79 -1.25
CA VAL A 64 -9.19 -10.80 -0.76
C VAL A 64 -10.18 -11.23 -1.83
N LYS A 65 -10.03 -10.73 -3.07
CA LYS A 65 -10.96 -10.99 -4.16
C LYS A 65 -10.27 -10.85 -5.51
N VAL A 66 -10.65 -11.70 -6.45
CA VAL A 66 -10.34 -11.57 -7.89
C VAL A 66 -11.65 -11.30 -8.61
N HIS A 67 -11.69 -10.26 -9.43
CA HIS A 67 -12.86 -9.89 -10.21
C HIS A 67 -12.75 -10.49 -11.61
N TYR A 68 -13.69 -11.36 -11.96
CA TYR A 68 -13.86 -11.88 -13.31
C TYR A 68 -15.01 -11.15 -14.00
N GLN A 69 -14.93 -10.98 -15.32
CA GLN A 69 -16.08 -10.51 -16.09
C GLN A 69 -17.18 -11.57 -16.10
N LYS A 70 -18.42 -11.14 -16.33
CA LYS A 70 -19.59 -12.03 -16.28
C LYS A 70 -19.52 -13.18 -17.27
N ASP A 71 -18.79 -12.98 -18.36
CA ASP A 71 -18.69 -13.90 -19.49
C ASP A 71 -17.37 -14.71 -19.48
N TRP A 72 -16.68 -14.72 -18.33
CA TRP A 72 -15.52 -15.57 -18.07
C TRP A 72 -15.95 -16.91 -17.47
#